data_AF-A0A409YQW4-F1
#
_entry.id   AF-A0A409YQW4-F1
#
_cell.length_a   1.000
_cell.length_b   1.000
_cell.length_c   1.000
_cell.angle_alpha   90.00
_cell.angle_beta   90.00
_cell.angle_gamma   90.00
#
_symmetry.space_group_name_H-M   'P 1'
#
loop_
_entity.id
_entity.type
_entity.pdbx_description
1 polymer ?
#
loop_
_entity_poly.entity_id
_entity_poly.type
_entity_poly.pdbx_seq_one_letter_code
_entity_poly.pdbx_strand_id
1 'polypeptide(L)'
;RDEQAGGSWFGINRSGRVALLTNITEDVKPFNTSRGSLVSSFLLSDSPHPLEDEVGKIVPKDAKYAGFNLLLLAPIINSSGTIGYDSLFVTNHGGGGTLISRSLSPKEKTCGGISNGIDGQGAGQWPKVCHATEQFESLLRQQNSDVPEKELVNGLFELLTWHPPQAITKRAELRTTVQVPPVQISYEGTGKTTPTFYGTRLSTVLLIKRNGEAVFIERDIYQLVDGVPVQPDPPTQREFRFHVDVKPNTAVECD
;
A
#
# COMPACT_ATOMS: atom_id res chain seq x y z
N ARG A 1 -6.01 -8.42 -6.33
CA ARG A 1 -7.00 -9.07 -5.43
C ARG A 1 -6.32 -10.24 -4.74
N ASP A 2 -6.69 -10.50 -3.48
CA ASP A 2 -6.31 -11.68 -2.70
C ASP A 2 -7.04 -12.91 -3.26
N GLU A 3 -6.29 -13.99 -3.51
CA GLU A 3 -6.80 -15.24 -4.10
C GLU A 3 -7.66 -16.06 -3.14
N GLN A 4 -7.55 -15.85 -1.81
CA GLN A 4 -8.31 -16.63 -0.82
C GLN A 4 -9.63 -15.97 -0.40
N ALA A 5 -9.62 -14.64 -0.24
CA ALA A 5 -10.77 -13.91 0.30
C ALA A 5 -11.30 -12.79 -0.61
N GLY A 6 -10.75 -12.62 -1.82
CA GLY A 6 -11.20 -11.62 -2.80
C GLY A 6 -10.90 -10.16 -2.43
N GLY A 7 -10.26 -9.90 -1.29
CA GLY A 7 -9.92 -8.57 -0.80
C GLY A 7 -8.84 -7.87 -1.63
N SER A 8 -8.63 -6.57 -1.39
CA SER A 8 -7.54 -5.82 -2.02
C SER A 8 -6.56 -5.31 -0.97
N TRP A 9 -5.30 -5.13 -1.34
CA TRP A 9 -4.26 -4.56 -0.46
C TRP A 9 -3.91 -3.12 -0.85
N PHE A 10 -4.19 -2.71 -2.08
CA PHE A 10 -4.00 -1.35 -2.55
C PHE A 10 -5.03 -1.02 -3.63
N GLY A 11 -5.49 0.23 -3.66
CA GLY A 11 -6.34 0.71 -4.74
C GLY A 11 -6.71 2.18 -4.61
N ILE A 12 -7.26 2.71 -5.70
CA ILE A 12 -7.84 4.04 -5.83
C ILE A 12 -9.17 3.90 -6.60
N ASN A 13 -10.16 4.74 -6.27
CA ASN A 13 -11.41 4.84 -7.03
C ASN A 13 -11.51 6.17 -7.80
N ARG A 14 -12.59 6.35 -8.58
CA ARG A 14 -12.81 7.56 -9.37
C ARG A 14 -13.10 8.80 -8.52
N SER A 15 -13.63 8.65 -7.30
CA SER A 15 -13.78 9.78 -6.38
C SER A 15 -12.46 10.20 -5.72
N GLY A 16 -11.35 9.52 -6.05
CA GLY A 16 -10.00 9.81 -5.56
C GLY A 16 -9.67 9.21 -4.20
N ARG A 17 -10.55 8.39 -3.60
CA ARG A 17 -10.23 7.67 -2.36
C ARG A 17 -9.13 6.65 -2.62
N VAL A 18 -8.11 6.61 -1.76
CA VAL A 18 -6.98 5.66 -1.83
C VAL A 18 -6.93 4.85 -0.54
N ALA A 19 -6.71 3.55 -0.65
CA ALA A 19 -6.45 2.69 0.50
C ALA A 19 -5.28 1.76 0.24
N LEU A 20 -4.41 1.60 1.25
CA LEU A 20 -3.25 0.72 1.23
C LEU A 20 -3.19 -0.06 2.55
N LEU A 21 -2.96 -1.37 2.46
CA LEU A 21 -2.88 -2.27 3.61
C LEU A 21 -1.57 -3.06 3.59
N THR A 22 -0.89 -3.10 4.74
CA THR A 22 0.23 -4.02 5.00
C THR A 22 -0.12 -4.96 6.13
N ASN A 23 0.30 -6.22 6.02
CA ASN A 23 0.18 -7.18 7.11
C ASN A 23 1.29 -6.92 8.13
N ILE A 24 0.99 -7.01 9.43
CA ILE A 24 2.01 -7.00 10.48
C ILE A 24 2.72 -8.36 10.48
N THR A 25 4.05 -8.34 10.60
CA THR A 25 4.88 -9.52 10.76
C THR A 25 4.77 -10.01 12.21
N GLU A 26 4.01 -11.07 12.39
CA GLU A 26 3.74 -11.73 13.66
C GLU A 26 3.56 -13.24 13.45
N ASP A 27 3.46 -14.00 14.56
CA ASP A 27 3.14 -15.42 14.52
C ASP A 27 1.76 -15.66 13.90
N VAL A 28 1.66 -16.67 13.04
CA VAL A 28 0.42 -16.97 12.33
C VAL A 28 -0.64 -17.46 13.31
N LYS A 29 -1.73 -16.71 13.43
CA LYS A 29 -2.93 -17.08 14.18
C LYS A 29 -4.13 -17.12 13.23
N PRO A 30 -5.03 -18.11 13.38
CA PRO A 30 -6.21 -18.20 12.52
C PRO A 30 -7.23 -17.11 12.88
N PHE A 31 -7.74 -16.42 11.86
CA PHE A 31 -8.85 -15.47 11.97
C PHE A 31 -9.83 -15.70 10.82
N ASN A 32 -11.12 -15.57 11.08
CA ASN A 32 -12.19 -15.77 10.08
C ASN A 32 -12.50 -14.49 9.28
N THR A 33 -11.75 -13.41 9.50
CA THR A 33 -11.95 -12.11 8.86
C THR A 33 -10.90 -11.85 7.79
N SER A 34 -11.31 -11.17 6.72
CA SER A 34 -10.40 -10.72 5.68
C SER A 34 -9.99 -9.27 5.91
N ARG A 35 -8.70 -9.00 6.08
CA ARG A 35 -8.17 -7.63 6.13
C ARG A 35 -8.42 -6.88 4.83
N GLY A 36 -8.33 -7.58 3.69
CA GLY A 36 -8.51 -6.98 2.38
C GLY A 36 -9.95 -6.51 2.10
N SER A 37 -10.95 -6.94 2.89
CA SER A 37 -12.30 -6.39 2.79
C SER A 37 -12.37 -4.95 3.32
N LEU A 38 -11.51 -4.54 4.27
CA LEU A 38 -11.47 -3.16 4.77
C LEU A 38 -11.10 -2.18 3.65
N VAL A 39 -10.11 -2.53 2.84
CA VAL A 39 -9.69 -1.75 1.66
C VAL A 39 -10.85 -1.64 0.67
N SER A 40 -11.47 -2.77 0.32
CA SER A 40 -12.59 -2.77 -0.63
C SER A 40 -13.80 -1.99 -0.12
N SER A 41 -14.17 -2.16 1.16
CA SER A 41 -15.27 -1.42 1.79
C SER A 41 -15.05 0.09 1.76
N PHE A 42 -13.82 0.55 2.03
CA PHE A 42 -13.50 1.98 1.96
C PHE A 42 -13.56 2.52 0.52
N LEU A 43 -13.02 1.77 -0.45
CA LEU A 43 -12.99 2.21 -1.86
C LEU A 43 -14.38 2.18 -2.52
N LEU A 44 -15.31 1.38 -2.00
CA LEU A 44 -16.70 1.32 -2.43
C LEU A 44 -17.63 2.23 -1.60
N SER A 45 -17.12 2.88 -0.56
CA SER A 45 -17.87 3.81 0.28
C SER A 45 -18.06 5.15 -0.43
N ASP A 46 -19.33 5.56 -0.57
CA ASP A 46 -19.73 6.91 -0.99
C ASP A 46 -20.08 7.81 0.20
N SER A 47 -19.63 7.44 1.41
CA SER A 47 -19.98 8.15 2.63
C SER A 47 -19.51 9.62 2.58
N PRO A 48 -20.39 10.59 2.89
CA PRO A 48 -20.06 12.01 2.90
C PRO A 48 -19.43 12.46 4.24
N HIS A 49 -19.22 11.55 5.18
CA HIS A 49 -18.71 11.89 6.51
C HIS A 49 -17.19 12.08 6.52
N PRO A 50 -16.66 12.75 7.56
CA PRO A 50 -15.23 12.83 7.81
C PRO A 50 -14.56 11.46 7.80
N LEU A 51 -13.31 11.42 7.35
CA LEU A 51 -12.53 10.19 7.23
C LEU A 51 -12.41 9.41 8.56
N GLU A 52 -12.40 10.12 9.69
CA GLU A 52 -12.33 9.54 11.04
C GLU A 52 -13.52 8.64 11.37
N ASP A 53 -14.71 8.96 10.85
CA ASP A 53 -15.94 8.18 11.07
C ASP A 53 -16.01 6.91 10.21
N GLU A 54 -15.21 6.82 9.14
CA GLU A 54 -15.24 5.69 8.20
C GLU A 54 -14.84 4.38 8.86
N VAL A 55 -13.92 4.41 9.83
CA VAL A 55 -13.43 3.19 10.48
C VAL A 55 -14.58 2.47 11.19
N GLY A 56 -15.43 3.21 11.90
CA GLY A 56 -16.59 2.65 12.58
C GLY A 56 -17.64 2.04 11.64
N LYS A 57 -17.62 2.42 10.36
CA LYS A 57 -18.55 1.90 9.34
C LYS A 57 -18.01 0.66 8.62
N ILE A 58 -16.72 0.68 8.26
CA ILE A 58 -16.12 -0.42 7.48
C ILE A 58 -15.71 -1.61 8.35
N VAL A 59 -15.62 -1.41 9.68
CA VAL A 59 -15.27 -2.43 10.65
C VAL A 59 -16.54 -2.97 11.33
N PRO A 60 -16.86 -4.27 11.20
CA PRO A 60 -17.94 -4.88 11.98
C PRO A 60 -17.60 -4.87 13.48
N LYS A 61 -18.59 -4.58 14.34
CA LYS A 61 -18.41 -4.35 15.79
C LYS A 61 -17.63 -5.43 16.54
N ASP A 62 -17.80 -6.70 16.18
CA ASP A 62 -17.17 -7.84 16.85
C ASP A 62 -16.04 -8.48 16.02
N ALA A 63 -15.61 -7.83 14.93
CA ALA A 63 -14.60 -8.38 14.04
C ALA A 63 -13.21 -8.34 14.69
N LYS A 64 -12.55 -9.50 14.74
CA LYS A 64 -11.13 -9.62 15.09
C LYS A 64 -10.32 -9.96 13.85
N TYR A 65 -9.27 -9.19 13.61
CA TYR A 65 -8.38 -9.36 12.47
C TYR A 65 -7.01 -9.85 12.90
N ALA A 66 -6.31 -10.55 12.02
CA ALA A 66 -4.86 -10.66 12.07
C ALA A 66 -4.22 -9.26 12.02
N GLY A 67 -2.96 -9.13 12.45
CA GLY A 67 -2.26 -7.85 12.53
C GLY A 67 -2.17 -7.14 11.18
N PHE A 68 -2.47 -5.84 11.15
CA PHE A 68 -2.39 -5.01 9.94
C PHE A 68 -2.11 -3.55 10.23
N ASN A 69 -1.64 -2.85 9.19
CA ASN A 69 -1.63 -1.40 9.06
C ASN A 69 -2.44 -1.03 7.83
N LEU A 70 -3.32 -0.03 7.95
CA LEU A 70 -4.21 0.45 6.89
C LEU A 70 -4.08 1.96 6.77
N LEU A 71 -3.64 2.44 5.62
CA LEU A 71 -3.65 3.85 5.26
C LEU A 71 -4.87 4.13 4.41
N LEU A 72 -5.69 5.09 4.85
CA LEU A 72 -6.82 5.63 4.12
C LEU A 72 -6.52 7.09 3.75
N LEU A 73 -6.73 7.45 2.49
CA LEU A 73 -6.63 8.82 2.01
C LEU A 73 -7.94 9.21 1.35
N ALA A 74 -8.52 10.32 1.79
CA ALA A 74 -9.71 10.92 1.19
C ALA A 74 -9.35 12.27 0.57
N PRO A 75 -9.71 12.54 -0.70
CA PRO A 75 -9.36 13.78 -1.33
C PRO A 75 -10.18 14.93 -0.77
N ILE A 76 -9.54 16.09 -0.63
CA ILE A 76 -10.14 17.35 -0.22
C ILE A 76 -9.85 18.42 -1.27
N ILE A 77 -10.79 19.33 -1.50
CA ILE A 77 -10.58 20.50 -2.35
C ILE A 77 -10.16 21.65 -1.44
N ASN A 78 -8.94 22.14 -1.62
CA ASN A 78 -8.45 23.30 -0.87
C ASN A 78 -9.12 24.58 -1.38
N SER A 79 -9.03 25.67 -0.63
CA SER A 79 -9.57 26.99 -1.02
C SER A 79 -9.05 27.50 -2.37
N SER A 80 -7.89 27.03 -2.83
CA SER A 80 -7.31 27.34 -4.15
C SER A 80 -7.90 26.49 -5.30
N GLY A 81 -8.88 25.62 -5.03
CA GLY A 81 -9.42 24.68 -6.01
C GLY A 81 -8.50 23.49 -6.33
N THR A 82 -7.36 23.39 -5.66
CA THR A 82 -6.43 22.26 -5.84
C THR A 82 -6.77 21.10 -4.91
N ILE A 83 -6.48 19.89 -5.35
CA ILE A 83 -6.70 18.68 -4.56
C ILE A 83 -5.58 18.52 -3.53
N GLY A 84 -6.00 18.26 -2.29
CA GLY A 84 -5.18 17.73 -1.20
C GLY A 84 -5.77 16.40 -0.70
N TYR A 85 -5.21 15.87 0.37
CA TYR A 85 -5.69 14.63 1.00
C TYR A 85 -5.74 14.76 2.51
N ASP A 86 -6.88 14.39 3.07
CA ASP A 86 -6.96 13.94 4.45
C ASP A 86 -6.46 12.50 4.54
N SER A 87 -5.87 12.17 5.69
CA SER A 87 -5.23 10.89 5.89
C SER A 87 -5.55 10.30 7.25
N LEU A 88 -5.79 9.00 7.27
CA LEU A 88 -6.02 8.23 8.48
C LEU A 88 -5.24 6.93 8.40
N PHE A 89 -4.39 6.71 9.38
CA PHE A 89 -3.65 5.47 9.58
C PHE A 89 -4.33 4.66 10.68
N VAL A 90 -4.72 3.43 10.37
CA VAL A 90 -5.48 2.53 11.23
C VAL A 90 -4.69 1.24 11.44
N THR A 91 -4.62 0.76 12.67
CA THR A 91 -3.92 -0.50 13.00
C THR A 91 -4.52 -1.14 14.24
N ASN A 92 -4.42 -2.47 14.33
CA ASN A 92 -4.73 -3.24 15.54
C ASN A 92 -3.50 -3.58 16.38
N HIS A 93 -2.30 -3.09 16.01
CA HIS A 93 -1.02 -3.38 16.69
C HIS A 93 -0.68 -4.88 16.82
N GLY A 94 -1.35 -5.74 16.07
CA GLY A 94 -1.21 -7.19 16.14
C GLY A 94 -2.54 -7.92 16.14
N GLY A 95 -2.47 -9.22 15.87
CA GLY A 95 -3.64 -10.09 15.72
C GLY A 95 -4.54 -10.08 16.96
N GLY A 96 -5.80 -9.72 16.75
CA GLY A 96 -6.82 -9.65 17.80
C GLY A 96 -6.74 -8.42 18.70
N GLY A 97 -5.82 -7.48 18.45
CA GLY A 97 -5.72 -6.22 19.18
C GLY A 97 -6.85 -5.24 18.86
N THR A 98 -6.96 -4.20 19.69
CA THR A 98 -7.93 -3.12 19.52
C THR A 98 -7.52 -2.20 18.38
N LEU A 99 -8.48 -1.82 17.53
CA LEU A 99 -8.22 -0.84 16.48
C LEU A 99 -7.99 0.53 17.08
N ILE A 100 -6.92 1.18 16.62
CA ILE A 100 -6.69 2.60 16.85
C ILE A 100 -6.44 3.28 15.51
N SER A 101 -6.71 4.58 15.47
CA SER A 101 -6.48 5.41 14.29
C SER A 101 -5.82 6.73 14.65
N ARG A 102 -5.00 7.25 13.73
CA ARG A 102 -4.36 8.56 13.85
C ARG A 102 -4.21 9.20 12.48
N SER A 103 -4.19 10.53 12.43
CA SER A 103 -3.78 11.23 11.21
C SER A 103 -2.29 11.07 10.95
N LEU A 104 -1.87 11.16 9.69
CA LEU A 104 -0.45 11.23 9.37
C LEU A 104 0.14 12.57 9.83
N SER A 105 1.35 12.53 10.37
CA SER A 105 2.14 13.72 10.69
C SER A 105 2.53 14.50 9.42
N PRO A 106 2.86 15.80 9.53
CA PRO A 106 3.32 16.58 8.38
C PRO A 106 4.52 15.96 7.64
N LYS A 107 5.43 15.31 8.38
CA LYS A 107 6.58 14.60 7.81
C LYS A 107 6.12 13.41 6.98
N GLU A 108 5.27 12.55 7.53
CA GLU A 108 4.71 11.39 6.82
C GLU A 108 3.90 11.80 5.57
N LYS A 109 3.20 12.95 5.62
CA LYS A 109 2.48 13.51 4.45
C LYS A 109 3.42 14.01 3.35
N THR A 110 4.65 14.42 3.70
CA THR A 110 5.64 14.93 2.74
C THR A 110 6.45 13.79 2.12
N CYS A 111 6.99 12.91 2.96
CA CYS A 111 7.75 11.73 2.55
C CYS A 111 7.79 10.74 3.72
N GLY A 112 7.17 9.57 3.53
CA GLY A 112 7.07 8.54 4.57
C GLY A 112 7.02 7.13 3.98
N GLY A 113 7.17 6.14 4.86
CA GLY A 113 7.14 4.74 4.49
C GLY A 113 6.39 3.90 5.52
N ILE A 114 5.61 2.93 5.05
CA ILE A 114 4.86 1.98 5.88
C ILE A 114 5.51 0.61 5.70
N SER A 115 5.80 -0.07 6.81
CA SER A 115 6.38 -1.42 6.80
C SER A 115 5.36 -2.48 7.21
N ASN A 116 5.83 -3.74 7.27
CA ASN A 116 5.12 -4.82 7.92
C ASN A 116 5.37 -4.86 9.44
N GLY A 117 5.94 -3.81 10.03
CA GLY A 117 6.14 -3.71 11.48
C GLY A 117 4.90 -3.16 12.19
N ILE A 118 4.98 -3.10 13.52
CA ILE A 118 3.97 -2.48 14.39
C ILE A 118 4.25 -0.97 14.48
N ASP A 119 3.25 -0.15 14.17
CA ASP A 119 3.35 1.32 14.27
C ASP A 119 3.78 1.74 15.69
N GLY A 120 4.61 2.77 15.78
CA GLY A 120 5.22 3.20 17.06
C GLY A 120 6.23 2.23 17.69
N GLN A 121 6.40 1.01 17.17
CA GLN A 121 7.33 0.00 17.70
C GLN A 121 8.42 -0.37 16.69
N GLY A 122 9.21 0.62 16.25
CA GLY A 122 10.37 0.40 15.38
C GLY A 122 10.03 0.01 13.94
N ALA A 123 8.76 0.00 13.52
CA ALA A 123 8.34 -0.27 12.14
C ALA A 123 9.02 0.64 11.11
N GLY A 124 9.15 1.93 11.43
CA GLY A 124 9.84 2.92 10.59
C GLY A 124 11.37 2.82 10.61
N GLN A 125 11.95 1.96 11.46
CA GLN A 125 13.38 1.73 11.59
C GLN A 125 13.84 0.47 10.84
N TRP A 126 12.93 -0.17 10.09
CA TRP A 126 13.31 -1.30 9.25
C TRP A 126 14.26 -0.84 8.16
N PRO A 127 15.40 -1.51 7.94
CA PRO A 127 16.44 -1.04 7.01
C PRO A 127 15.91 -0.72 5.61
N LYS A 128 14.99 -1.55 5.09
CA LYS A 128 14.37 -1.28 3.79
C LYS A 128 13.56 -0.01 3.73
N VAL A 129 12.90 0.36 4.83
CA VAL A 129 12.06 1.54 4.91
C VAL A 129 12.91 2.79 5.05
N CYS A 130 13.95 2.74 5.89
CA CYS A 130 14.92 3.84 5.96
C CYS A 130 15.54 4.09 4.58
N HIS A 131 16.09 3.04 3.94
CA HIS A 131 16.70 3.16 2.62
C HIS A 131 15.73 3.70 1.56
N ALA A 132 14.54 3.09 1.43
CA ALA A 132 13.55 3.52 0.46
C ALA A 132 13.07 4.96 0.71
N THR A 133 12.88 5.36 1.97
CA THR A 133 12.42 6.72 2.30
C THR A 133 13.52 7.75 1.97
N GLU A 134 14.78 7.45 2.26
CA GLU A 134 15.91 8.32 1.91
C GLU A 134 16.07 8.49 0.39
N GLN A 135 15.99 7.39 -0.36
CA GLN A 135 16.04 7.45 -1.84
C GLN A 135 14.83 8.20 -2.40
N PHE A 136 13.64 7.99 -1.83
CA PHE A 136 12.43 8.68 -2.28
C PHE A 136 12.54 10.19 -2.02
N GLU A 137 13.02 10.59 -0.85
CA GLU A 137 13.25 11.99 -0.52
C GLU A 137 14.28 12.64 -1.45
N SER A 138 15.38 11.93 -1.75
CA SER A 138 16.39 12.40 -2.72
C SER A 138 15.78 12.61 -4.11
N LEU A 139 15.00 11.63 -4.60
CA LEU A 139 14.31 11.71 -5.88
C LEU A 139 13.35 12.91 -5.92
N LEU A 140 12.55 13.11 -4.87
CA LEU A 140 11.60 14.24 -4.77
C LEU A 140 12.31 15.60 -4.75
N ARG A 141 13.47 15.72 -4.10
CA ARG A 141 14.25 16.97 -4.07
C ARG A 141 14.87 17.33 -5.44
N GLN A 142 15.12 16.31 -6.26
CA GLN A 142 15.63 16.50 -7.63
C GLN A 142 14.51 16.84 -8.62
N GLN A 143 13.24 16.61 -8.26
CA GLN A 143 12.11 17.01 -9.09
C GLN A 143 11.99 18.53 -9.14
N ASN A 144 11.77 19.03 -10.35
CA ASN A 144 11.36 20.40 -10.62
C ASN A 144 10.34 20.37 -11.77
N SER A 145 9.81 21.54 -12.14
CA SER A 145 8.77 21.64 -13.18
C SER A 145 9.22 21.15 -14.57
N ASP A 146 10.52 21.02 -14.82
CA ASP A 146 11.08 20.63 -16.11
C ASP A 146 11.28 19.11 -16.24
N VAL A 147 11.24 18.36 -15.12
CA VAL A 147 11.40 16.90 -15.15
C VAL A 147 10.12 16.25 -15.70
N PRO A 148 10.18 15.51 -16.81
CA PRO A 148 9.02 14.81 -17.34
C PRO A 148 8.47 13.78 -16.33
N GLU A 149 7.15 13.67 -16.24
CA GLU A 149 6.47 12.68 -15.38
C GLU A 149 7.01 11.25 -15.56
N LYS A 150 7.36 10.89 -16.80
CA LYS A 150 7.96 9.59 -17.13
C LYS A 150 9.29 9.33 -16.41
N GLU A 151 10.12 10.36 -16.24
CA GLU A 151 11.40 10.24 -15.53
C GLU A 151 11.18 10.05 -14.03
N LEU A 152 10.25 10.80 -13.43
CA LEU A 152 9.82 10.58 -12.04
C LEU A 152 9.30 9.15 -11.85
N VAL A 153 8.39 8.69 -12.71
CA VAL A 153 7.86 7.32 -12.66
C VAL A 153 8.99 6.29 -12.74
N ASN A 154 9.95 6.47 -13.65
CA ASN A 154 11.09 5.56 -13.77
C ASN A 154 11.95 5.54 -12.50
N GLY A 155 12.26 6.71 -11.93
CA GLY A 155 13.00 6.80 -10.67
C GLY A 155 12.27 6.12 -9.50
N LEU A 156 10.94 6.25 -9.43
CA LEU A 156 10.13 5.56 -8.42
C LEU A 156 10.18 4.04 -8.56
N PHE A 157 10.10 3.53 -9.79
CA PHE A 157 10.23 2.10 -10.03
C PHE A 157 11.64 1.58 -9.76
N GLU A 158 12.67 2.35 -10.10
CA GLU A 158 14.06 1.99 -9.81
C GLU A 158 14.29 1.81 -8.30
N LEU A 159 13.78 2.74 -7.50
CA LEU A 159 13.80 2.65 -6.04
C LEU A 159 13.14 1.36 -5.53
N LEU A 160 12.04 0.95 -6.15
CA LEU A 160 11.30 -0.27 -5.78
C LEU A 160 12.05 -1.56 -6.13
N THR A 161 13.14 -1.50 -6.90
CA THR A 161 13.97 -2.67 -7.22
C THR A 161 14.98 -3.01 -6.13
N TRP A 162 15.17 -2.13 -5.13
CA TRP A 162 16.25 -2.28 -4.16
C TRP A 162 16.14 -3.57 -3.34
N HIS A 163 17.26 -4.30 -3.31
CA HIS A 163 17.48 -5.44 -2.45
C HIS A 163 18.98 -5.53 -2.09
N PRO A 164 19.32 -6.11 -0.93
CA PRO A 164 20.72 -6.31 -0.57
C PRO A 164 21.37 -7.35 -1.52
N PRO A 165 22.70 -7.33 -1.66
CA PRO A 165 23.41 -8.31 -2.49
C PRO A 165 23.36 -9.73 -1.88
N GLN A 166 23.19 -9.85 -0.56
CA GLN A 166 23.01 -11.15 0.08
C GLN A 166 21.60 -11.68 -0.15
N ALA A 167 21.51 -12.97 -0.53
CA ALA A 167 20.23 -13.64 -0.69
C ALA A 167 19.47 -13.73 0.64
N ILE A 168 18.15 -13.56 0.57
CA ILE A 168 17.26 -13.75 1.71
C ILE A 168 17.11 -15.25 1.98
N THR A 169 17.50 -15.67 3.18
CA THR A 169 17.40 -17.07 3.61
C THR A 169 16.39 -17.25 4.74
N LYS A 170 16.09 -16.18 5.48
CA LYS A 170 15.17 -16.21 6.62
C LYS A 170 14.08 -15.16 6.49
N ARG A 171 12.89 -15.47 6.98
CA ARG A 171 11.75 -14.53 7.01
C ARG A 171 12.09 -13.22 7.72
N ALA A 172 12.91 -13.26 8.77
CA ALA A 172 13.35 -12.06 9.51
C ALA A 172 14.15 -11.07 8.66
N GLU A 173 14.79 -11.53 7.58
CA GLU A 173 15.58 -10.70 6.66
C GLU A 173 14.70 -9.94 5.66
N LEU A 174 13.39 -10.25 5.55
CA LEU A 174 12.46 -9.50 4.69
C LEU A 174 12.30 -8.02 5.09
N ARG A 175 12.79 -7.62 6.26
CA ARG A 175 12.88 -6.22 6.70
C ARG A 175 14.02 -5.44 6.03
N THR A 176 14.93 -6.11 5.34
CA THR A 176 16.12 -5.51 4.72
C THR A 176 16.04 -5.44 3.20
N THR A 177 14.90 -5.75 2.59
CA THR A 177 14.74 -5.71 1.13
C THR A 177 13.38 -5.14 0.70
N VAL A 178 13.36 -4.28 -0.32
CA VAL A 178 12.11 -3.75 -0.91
C VAL A 178 11.58 -4.76 -1.93
N GLN A 179 12.41 -5.13 -2.91
CA GLN A 179 12.10 -6.18 -3.86
C GLN A 179 12.62 -7.53 -3.33
N VAL A 180 11.76 -8.51 -3.15
CA VAL A 180 12.18 -9.85 -2.75
C VAL A 180 12.37 -10.68 -4.03
N PRO A 181 13.60 -11.07 -4.41
CA PRO A 181 13.78 -12.06 -5.47
C PRO A 181 13.10 -13.37 -5.10
N PRO A 182 12.65 -14.18 -6.07
CA PRO A 182 11.95 -15.42 -5.78
C PRO A 182 12.80 -16.35 -4.92
N VAL A 183 12.29 -16.69 -3.74
CA VAL A 183 12.88 -17.66 -2.82
C VAL A 183 11.93 -18.84 -2.67
N GLN A 184 12.48 -20.05 -2.67
CA GLN A 184 11.70 -21.25 -2.41
C GLN A 184 11.31 -21.29 -0.94
N ILE A 185 10.04 -21.57 -0.68
CA ILE A 185 9.51 -21.73 0.67
C ILE A 185 8.77 -23.07 0.79
N SER A 186 8.98 -23.74 1.92
CA SER A 186 8.25 -24.94 2.29
C SER A 186 7.15 -24.55 3.28
N TYR A 187 5.90 -24.68 2.88
CA TYR A 187 4.77 -24.58 3.81
C TYR A 187 4.56 -25.93 4.49
N GLU A 188 5.00 -26.05 5.75
CA GLU A 188 4.67 -27.21 6.58
C GLU A 188 3.13 -27.37 6.65
N GLY A 189 2.64 -28.59 6.36
CA GLY A 189 1.23 -28.95 6.56
C GLY A 189 0.29 -28.84 5.36
N THR A 190 0.73 -28.41 4.17
CA THR A 190 -0.17 -28.30 2.99
C THR A 190 -0.22 -29.55 2.12
N GLY A 191 0.61 -30.57 2.37
CA GLY A 191 0.68 -31.79 1.56
C GLY A 191 1.09 -31.57 0.10
N LYS A 192 1.37 -30.33 -0.31
CA LYS A 192 1.84 -29.97 -1.64
C LYS A 192 3.33 -30.27 -1.74
N THR A 193 3.67 -31.19 -2.64
CA THR A 193 5.05 -31.57 -2.97
C THR A 193 5.71 -30.60 -3.95
N THR A 194 4.95 -29.70 -4.56
CA THR A 194 5.47 -28.67 -5.47
C THR A 194 6.14 -27.53 -4.69
N PRO A 195 7.40 -27.17 -5.03
CA PRO A 195 8.06 -26.02 -4.44
C PRO A 195 7.21 -24.76 -4.66
N THR A 196 6.92 -24.05 -3.58
CA THR A 196 6.20 -22.78 -3.63
C THR A 196 7.20 -21.65 -3.55
N PHE A 197 7.03 -20.61 -4.34
CA PHE A 197 7.92 -19.45 -4.35
C PHE A 197 7.29 -18.26 -3.63
N TYR A 198 8.12 -17.53 -2.89
CA TYR A 198 7.77 -16.23 -2.33
C TYR A 198 8.66 -15.16 -2.95
N GLY A 199 8.07 -14.04 -3.36
CA GLY A 199 8.81 -12.95 -3.98
C GLY A 199 7.90 -11.78 -4.36
N THR A 200 8.51 -10.67 -4.74
CA THR A 200 7.78 -9.50 -5.23
C THR A 200 7.39 -9.73 -6.68
N ARG A 201 6.11 -10.01 -6.93
CA ARG A 201 5.59 -10.30 -8.28
C ARG A 201 5.48 -9.06 -9.17
N LEU A 202 5.06 -7.94 -8.57
CA LEU A 202 4.82 -6.67 -9.27
C LEU A 202 5.11 -5.50 -8.33
N SER A 203 5.32 -4.35 -8.93
CA SER A 203 5.43 -3.05 -8.24
C SER A 203 4.37 -2.10 -8.78
N THR A 204 3.91 -1.17 -7.95
CA THR A 204 2.87 -0.21 -8.32
C THR A 204 3.32 1.21 -7.98
N VAL A 205 3.07 2.14 -8.90
CA VAL A 205 3.23 3.58 -8.70
C VAL A 205 1.88 4.25 -8.95
N LEU A 206 1.45 5.08 -8.00
CA LEU A 206 0.27 5.94 -8.11
C LEU A 206 0.72 7.39 -7.95
N LEU A 207 0.49 8.21 -8.98
CA LEU A 207 0.67 9.65 -8.91
C LEU A 207 -0.69 10.32 -9.05
N ILE A 208 -0.95 11.30 -8.19
CA ILE A 208 -2.16 12.13 -8.25
C ILE A 208 -1.71 13.57 -8.19
N LYS A 209 -1.94 14.30 -9.27
CA LYS A 209 -1.61 15.72 -9.37
C LYS A 209 -2.65 16.56 -8.66
N ARG A 210 -2.25 17.76 -8.25
CA ARG A 210 -3.13 18.76 -7.60
C ARG A 210 -4.29 19.21 -8.47
N ASN A 211 -4.21 19.02 -9.78
CA ASN A 211 -5.28 19.33 -10.74
C ASN A 211 -6.27 18.17 -10.93
N GLY A 212 -6.08 17.02 -10.29
CA GLY A 212 -6.95 15.84 -10.43
C GLY A 212 -6.52 14.81 -11.45
N GLU A 213 -5.48 15.06 -12.24
CA GLU A 213 -4.92 14.01 -13.10
C GLU A 213 -4.23 12.94 -12.26
N ALA A 214 -4.60 11.68 -12.47
CA ALA A 214 -4.02 10.52 -11.82
C ALA A 214 -3.45 9.54 -12.85
N VAL A 215 -2.32 8.92 -12.49
CA VAL A 215 -1.75 7.79 -13.22
C VAL A 215 -1.44 6.66 -12.25
N PHE A 216 -1.95 5.48 -12.58
CA PHE A 216 -1.74 4.24 -11.84
C PHE A 216 -1.00 3.25 -12.75
N ILE A 217 0.19 2.84 -12.34
CA ILE A 217 1.07 1.99 -13.14
C ILE A 217 1.43 0.76 -12.32
N GLU A 218 1.24 -0.42 -12.91
CA GLU A 218 1.78 -1.68 -12.39
C GLU A 218 2.82 -2.21 -13.36
N ARG A 219 4.01 -2.53 -12.84
CA ARG A 219 5.06 -3.23 -13.59
C ARG A 219 5.22 -4.62 -13.02
N ASP A 220 5.11 -5.62 -13.89
CA ASP A 220 5.37 -7.00 -13.48
C ASP A 220 6.88 -7.21 -13.39
N ILE A 221 7.31 -7.92 -12.33
CA ILE A 221 8.71 -8.26 -12.09
C ILE A 221 8.91 -9.75 -12.37
N TYR A 222 8.00 -10.59 -11.86
CA TYR A 222 8.01 -12.03 -12.11
C TYR A 222 6.60 -12.52 -12.47
N GLN A 223 6.55 -13.50 -13.36
CA GLN A 223 5.36 -14.30 -13.67
C GLN A 223 5.68 -15.78 -13.47
N LEU A 224 4.66 -16.61 -13.27
CA LEU A 224 4.84 -18.05 -13.19
C LEU A 224 4.65 -18.67 -14.58
N VAL A 225 5.66 -19.37 -15.07
CA VAL A 225 5.60 -20.23 -16.26
C VAL A 225 5.94 -21.64 -15.80
N ASP A 226 4.99 -22.58 -15.97
CA ASP A 226 5.11 -23.96 -15.50
C ASP A 226 5.51 -24.10 -14.01
N GLY A 227 5.01 -23.18 -13.18
CA GLY A 227 5.30 -23.14 -11.73
C GLY A 227 6.66 -22.53 -11.36
N VAL A 228 7.42 -22.03 -12.34
CA VAL A 228 8.72 -21.38 -12.12
C VAL A 228 8.59 -19.87 -12.30
N PRO A 229 9.08 -19.05 -11.35
CA PRO A 229 9.16 -17.60 -11.51
C PRO A 229 10.15 -17.23 -12.62
N VAL A 230 9.66 -16.51 -13.63
CA VAL A 230 10.47 -15.97 -14.73
C VAL A 230 10.20 -14.47 -14.87
N GLN A 231 11.21 -13.71 -15.29
CA GLN A 231 11.01 -12.32 -15.67
C GLN A 231 10.30 -12.27 -17.03
N PRO A 232 9.25 -11.45 -17.21
CA PRO A 232 8.61 -11.29 -18.51
C PRO A 232 9.59 -10.71 -19.54
N ASP A 233 9.66 -11.32 -20.72
CA ASP A 233 10.40 -10.81 -21.87
C ASP A 233 9.47 -10.78 -23.11
N PRO A 234 9.07 -9.60 -23.61
CA PRO A 234 9.45 -8.27 -23.13
C PRO A 234 8.82 -7.95 -21.75
N PRO A 235 9.38 -6.98 -21.00
CA PRO A 235 8.80 -6.52 -19.74
C PRO A 235 7.34 -6.05 -19.92
N THR A 236 6.46 -6.43 -18.99
CA THR A 236 5.04 -6.08 -19.05
C THR A 236 4.68 -5.01 -18.02
N GLN A 237 3.85 -4.05 -18.44
CA GLN A 237 3.27 -3.05 -17.56
C GLN A 237 1.82 -2.72 -17.94
N ARG A 238 1.03 -2.33 -16.94
CA ARG A 238 -0.33 -1.81 -17.10
C ARG A 238 -0.34 -0.37 -16.63
N GLU A 239 -0.92 0.52 -17.43
CA GLU A 239 -1.00 1.95 -17.12
C GLU A 239 -2.44 2.42 -17.28
N PHE A 240 -2.96 3.08 -16.25
CA PHE A 240 -4.29 3.66 -16.23
C PHE A 240 -4.18 5.14 -15.92
N ARG A 241 -4.65 5.97 -16.85
CA ARG A 241 -4.74 7.43 -16.69
C ARG A 241 -6.20 7.84 -16.54
N PHE A 242 -6.46 8.71 -15.58
CA PHE A 242 -7.81 9.21 -15.32
C PHE A 242 -7.79 10.54 -14.58
N HIS A 243 -8.95 11.20 -14.54
CA HIS A 243 -9.20 12.32 -13.66
C HIS A 243 -9.94 11.83 -12.41
N VAL A 244 -9.62 12.36 -11.24
CA VAL A 244 -10.40 12.11 -10.02
C VAL A 244 -11.57 13.09 -9.92
N ASP A 245 -12.76 12.55 -9.72
CA ASP A 245 -14.02 13.29 -9.64
C ASP A 245 -14.31 13.62 -8.17
N VAL A 246 -13.57 14.58 -7.62
CA VAL A 246 -13.74 15.00 -6.23
C VAL A 246 -14.99 15.85 -6.12
N LYS A 247 -16.01 15.35 -5.42
CA LYS A 247 -17.20 16.14 -5.11
C LYS A 247 -16.84 17.23 -4.10
N PRO A 248 -17.27 18.48 -4.30
CA PRO A 248 -17.17 19.51 -3.27
C PRO A 248 -17.82 19.00 -2.00
N ASN A 249 -17.19 19.21 -0.85
CA ASN A 249 -17.77 18.86 0.43
C ASN A 249 -19.00 19.76 0.61
N THR A 250 -20.20 19.24 0.28
CA THR A 250 -21.44 19.92 0.64
C THR A 250 -21.48 19.86 2.16
N ALA A 251 -21.14 20.97 2.81
CA ALA A 251 -21.40 21.13 4.22
C ALA A 251 -22.85 20.74 4.44
N VAL A 252 -23.08 19.69 5.22
CA VAL A 252 -24.40 19.43 5.76
C VAL A 252 -24.64 20.62 6.68
N GLU A 253 -25.38 21.62 6.19
CA GLU A 253 -26.00 22.61 7.06
C GLU A 253 -26.91 21.81 7.99
N CYS A 254 -26.41 21.59 9.21
CA CYS A 254 -27.25 21.18 10.32
C CYS A 254 -28.12 22.39 10.67
N ASP A 255 -29.33 22.42 10.12
CA ASP A 255 -30.45 23.19 10.68
C ASP A 255 -30.90 22.59 12.02
#